data_AF-A0A432QJT7-F1
#
_entry.id   AF-A0A432QJT7-F1
#
_cell.length_a   1.000
_cell.length_b   1.000
_cell.length_c   1.000
_cell.angle_alpha   90.00
_cell.angle_beta   90.00
_cell.angle_gamma   90.00
#
_symmetry.space_group_name_H-M   'P 1'
#
loop_
_entity.id
_entity.type
_entity.pdbx_description
1 polymer ?
#
loop_
_entity_poly.entity_id
_entity_poly.type
_entity_poly.pdbx_seq_one_letter_code
_entity_poly.pdbx_strand_id
1 'polypeptide(L)'
;ARELSLQEFREVRATVKGELEIFVHGAICISYSGRCMLSNYMTGRDANQGACAHPCRYKYKLIEEKRPGEYFPVEEDERGTYIFNSRDLCLLNRLPELIHAGADSIKIEGRMKSMGYVGAVVRVYRAALDYISEQLAAGELINDISLPQSFKHEINKIGTRGQTENFFDAPPSSKDMLYDTMRVDQPYAPVGIVRGREPLLVEVRNVLETGDQIEYLGREPEPLVCTVVSMTKEDGEALARANPGNRVVLETDPTVRQPEQYSIFRKRLK
;
A
#
# COMPACT_ATOMS: atom_id res chain seq x y z
N ALA A 1 -6.38 -14.02 -11.68
CA ALA A 1 -5.30 -14.59 -10.83
C ALA A 1 -4.21 -13.53 -10.66
N ARG A 2 -3.29 -13.64 -9.68
CA ARG A 2 -2.21 -12.63 -9.47
C ARG A 2 -0.97 -12.94 -10.33
N GLU A 3 -1.03 -14.04 -11.07
CA GLU A 3 0.02 -14.61 -11.89
C GLU A 3 -0.23 -14.52 -13.40
N LEU A 4 -1.08 -13.58 -13.85
CA LEU A 4 -1.32 -13.35 -15.28
C LEU A 4 -0.48 -12.17 -15.77
N SER A 5 0.13 -12.35 -16.93
CA SER A 5 0.75 -11.27 -17.71
C SER A 5 -0.29 -10.37 -18.37
N LEU A 6 0.14 -9.19 -18.81
CA LEU A 6 -0.72 -8.28 -19.57
C LEU A 6 -1.23 -8.95 -20.87
N GLN A 7 -0.41 -9.77 -21.51
CA GLN A 7 -0.78 -10.49 -22.72
C GLN A 7 -1.89 -11.52 -22.45
N GLU A 8 -1.73 -12.34 -21.41
CA GLU A 8 -2.77 -13.30 -21.01
C GLU A 8 -4.05 -12.58 -20.56
N PHE A 9 -3.94 -11.43 -19.90
CA PHE A 9 -5.10 -10.61 -19.55
C PHE A 9 -5.88 -10.14 -20.79
N ARG A 10 -5.19 -9.71 -21.85
CA ARG A 10 -5.82 -9.34 -23.14
C ARG A 10 -6.52 -10.53 -23.80
N GLU A 11 -5.92 -11.72 -23.73
CA GLU A 11 -6.52 -12.96 -24.24
C GLU A 11 -7.80 -13.33 -23.48
N VAL A 12 -7.79 -13.20 -22.15
CA VAL A 12 -8.99 -13.36 -21.32
C VAL A 12 -10.05 -12.32 -21.71
N ARG A 13 -9.69 -11.04 -21.81
CA ARG A 13 -10.62 -9.97 -22.20
C ARG A 13 -11.28 -10.23 -23.55
N ALA A 14 -10.53 -10.74 -24.53
CA ALA A 14 -11.04 -11.04 -25.87
C ALA A 14 -12.09 -12.17 -25.89
N THR A 15 -12.07 -13.06 -24.89
CA THR A 15 -12.94 -14.25 -24.85
C THR A 15 -14.14 -14.09 -23.92
N VAL A 16 -14.07 -13.17 -22.95
CA VAL A 16 -15.13 -12.96 -21.95
C VAL A 16 -15.92 -11.68 -22.21
N LYS A 17 -17.19 -11.66 -21.82
CA LYS A 17 -18.06 -10.46 -21.88
C LYS A 17 -18.36 -9.83 -20.52
N GLY A 18 -18.00 -10.51 -19.42
CA GLY A 18 -18.21 -9.98 -18.07
C GLY A 18 -17.17 -8.92 -17.68
N GLU A 19 -17.38 -8.28 -16.53
CA GLU A 19 -16.42 -7.33 -15.96
C GLU A 19 -15.16 -8.06 -15.48
N LEU A 20 -14.00 -7.43 -15.68
CA LEU A 20 -12.69 -7.95 -15.27
C LEU A 20 -12.11 -7.11 -14.14
N GLU A 21 -11.84 -7.77 -13.02
CA GLU A 21 -11.12 -7.24 -11.86
C GLU A 21 -9.67 -7.73 -11.84
N ILE A 22 -8.71 -6.82 -11.63
CA ILE A 22 -7.29 -7.16 -11.52
C ILE A 22 -6.66 -6.63 -10.22
N PHE A 23 -5.79 -7.43 -9.59
CA PHE A 23 -4.96 -6.95 -8.49
C PHE A 23 -3.84 -6.04 -9.01
N VAL A 24 -3.70 -4.86 -8.40
CA VAL A 24 -2.69 -3.87 -8.80
C VAL A 24 -1.71 -3.50 -7.70
N HIS A 25 -2.05 -3.78 -6.43
CA HIS A 25 -1.18 -3.41 -5.32
C HIS A 25 -1.23 -4.35 -4.12
N GLY A 26 -0.09 -4.51 -3.46
CA GLY A 26 0.05 -5.14 -2.15
C GLY A 26 0.58 -6.56 -2.20
N ALA A 27 0.33 -7.36 -1.16
CA ALA A 27 1.03 -8.63 -0.99
C ALA A 27 0.72 -9.63 -2.12
N ILE A 28 1.75 -10.13 -2.81
CA ILE A 28 1.60 -11.23 -3.78
C ILE A 28 1.67 -12.57 -3.05
N CYS A 29 0.83 -13.51 -3.48
CA CYS A 29 0.87 -14.88 -3.00
C CYS A 29 1.98 -15.64 -3.71
N ILE A 30 2.81 -16.37 -2.97
CA ILE A 30 3.77 -17.32 -3.56
C ILE A 30 3.09 -18.62 -4.01
N SER A 31 1.89 -18.90 -3.50
CA SER A 31 1.13 -20.08 -3.87
C SER A 31 0.37 -19.83 -5.16
N TYR A 32 0.55 -20.73 -6.13
CA TYR A 32 -0.18 -20.72 -7.39
C TYR A 32 -1.69 -20.88 -7.15
N SER A 33 -2.50 -20.04 -7.80
CA SER A 33 -3.97 -20.07 -7.73
C SER A 33 -4.56 -20.02 -6.31
N GLY A 34 -3.87 -19.36 -5.37
CA GLY A 34 -4.37 -19.12 -4.02
C GLY A 34 -4.41 -20.35 -3.10
N ARG A 35 -3.97 -21.53 -3.57
CA ARG A 35 -3.91 -22.77 -2.79
C ARG A 35 -2.74 -22.76 -1.80
N CYS A 36 -2.90 -22.00 -0.72
CA CYS A 36 -1.90 -21.89 0.33
C CYS A 36 -2.23 -22.80 1.53
N MET A 37 -1.69 -24.02 1.52
CA MET A 37 -1.82 -24.96 2.65
C MET A 37 -1.03 -24.49 3.89
N LEU A 38 -0.03 -23.64 3.69
CA LEU A 38 0.86 -23.16 4.75
C LEU A 38 0.12 -22.36 5.81
N SER A 39 -0.81 -21.48 5.42
CA SER A 39 -1.58 -20.67 6.37
C SER A 39 -2.47 -21.53 7.26
N ASN A 40 -3.17 -22.50 6.66
CA ASN A 40 -4.03 -23.41 7.40
C ASN A 40 -3.21 -24.25 8.38
N TYR A 41 -2.14 -24.89 7.90
CA TYR A 41 -1.32 -25.77 8.72
C TYR A 41 -0.61 -25.03 9.87
N MET A 42 -0.03 -23.86 9.60
CA MET A 42 0.78 -23.14 10.60
C MET A 42 -0.05 -22.30 11.58
N THR A 43 -1.21 -21.80 11.16
CA THR A 43 -1.97 -20.80 11.95
C THR A 43 -3.44 -21.15 12.17
N GLY A 44 -3.91 -22.27 11.60
CA GLY A 44 -5.32 -22.64 11.59
C GLY A 44 -6.21 -21.73 10.72
N ARG A 45 -5.62 -20.80 9.94
CA ARG A 45 -6.36 -19.86 9.10
C ARG A 45 -6.34 -20.28 7.65
N ASP A 46 -7.50 -20.65 7.11
CA ASP A 46 -7.65 -21.11 5.73
C ASP A 46 -7.51 -19.96 4.71
N ALA A 47 -6.46 -20.00 3.91
CA ALA A 47 -6.22 -19.03 2.85
C ALA A 47 -7.26 -19.11 1.72
N ASN A 48 -7.83 -20.29 1.47
CA ASN A 48 -8.87 -20.48 0.45
C ASN A 48 -10.19 -19.80 0.86
N GLN A 49 -10.42 -19.60 2.15
CA GLN A 49 -11.53 -18.79 2.69
C GLN A 49 -11.16 -17.30 2.83
N GLY A 50 -10.03 -16.88 2.26
CA GLY A 50 -9.57 -15.49 2.35
C GLY A 50 -8.93 -15.12 3.69
N ALA A 51 -8.73 -16.07 4.61
CA ALA A 51 -8.18 -15.83 5.94
C ALA A 51 -6.65 -15.94 6.02
N CYS A 52 -5.92 -15.84 4.91
CA CYS A 52 -4.46 -15.99 4.88
C CYS A 52 -3.74 -15.14 5.93
N ALA A 53 -2.87 -15.77 6.72
CA ALA A 53 -2.09 -15.13 7.79
C ALA A 53 -0.72 -14.60 7.30
N HIS A 54 -0.45 -14.70 5.99
CA HIS A 54 0.83 -14.41 5.37
C HIS A 54 2.05 -15.16 5.97
N PRO A 55 1.97 -16.48 6.23
CA PRO A 55 3.11 -17.24 6.76
C PRO A 55 4.32 -17.18 5.83
N CYS A 56 4.11 -17.15 4.51
CA CYS A 56 5.14 -16.91 3.49
C CYS A 56 5.85 -15.53 3.58
N ARG A 57 5.69 -14.80 4.67
CA ARG A 57 6.37 -13.54 4.97
C ARG A 57 7.00 -13.53 6.36
N TYR A 58 6.91 -14.65 7.09
CA TYR A 58 7.51 -14.85 8.42
C TYR A 58 9.02 -15.07 8.30
N LYS A 59 9.73 -15.00 9.43
CA LYS A 59 11.15 -15.36 9.47
C LYS A 59 11.27 -16.87 9.64
N TYR A 60 11.84 -17.52 8.64
CA TYR A 60 12.20 -18.92 8.70
C TYR A 60 13.70 -19.07 8.86
N LYS A 61 14.09 -20.11 9.59
CA LYS A 61 15.46 -20.62 9.59
C LYS A 61 15.38 -22.09 9.27
N LEU A 62 16.14 -22.53 8.27
CA LEU A 62 16.32 -23.95 8.01
C LEU A 62 17.43 -24.45 8.94
N ILE A 63 17.19 -25.56 9.64
CA ILE A 63 18.18 -26.21 10.49
C ILE A 63 18.42 -27.59 9.89
N GLU A 64 19.68 -27.92 9.62
CA GLU A 64 20.08 -29.24 9.12
C GLU A 64 20.13 -30.25 10.29
N GLU A 65 19.64 -31.47 10.06
CA GLU A 65 19.42 -32.47 11.11
C GLU A 65 20.71 -32.91 11.82
N LYS A 66 21.81 -33.07 11.08
CA LYS A 66 23.10 -33.52 11.63
C LYS A 66 23.94 -32.39 12.22
N ARG A 67 23.50 -31.13 12.07
CA ARG A 67 24.16 -29.93 12.58
C ARG A 67 23.16 -28.98 13.24
N PRO A 68 22.56 -29.42 14.37
CA PRO A 68 21.61 -28.59 15.10
C PRO A 68 22.28 -27.30 15.60
N GLY A 69 21.67 -26.16 15.28
CA GLY A 69 22.12 -24.84 15.75
C GLY A 69 23.00 -24.06 14.77
N GLU A 70 23.44 -24.66 13.66
CA GLU A 70 24.15 -23.95 12.59
C GLU A 70 23.17 -23.30 11.61
N TYR A 71 23.38 -22.01 11.33
CA TYR A 71 22.60 -21.28 10.32
C TYR A 71 23.16 -21.57 8.93
N PHE A 72 22.35 -22.22 8.08
CA PHE A 72 22.64 -22.37 6.66
C PHE A 72 21.76 -21.43 5.84
N PRO A 73 22.34 -20.48 5.07
CA PRO A 73 21.56 -19.71 4.11
C PRO A 73 21.05 -20.66 3.02
N VAL A 74 19.76 -20.57 2.73
CA VAL A 74 19.17 -21.23 1.57
C VAL A 74 19.43 -20.32 0.38
N GLU A 75 20.29 -20.75 -0.55
CA GLU A 75 20.61 -20.03 -1.79
C GLU A 75 19.84 -20.62 -2.98
N GLU A 76 19.54 -19.80 -3.99
CA GLU A 76 18.84 -20.19 -5.21
C GLU A 76 19.68 -19.96 -6.48
N ASP A 77 19.61 -20.93 -7.39
CA ASP A 77 20.09 -20.91 -8.76
C ASP A 77 18.97 -20.69 -9.81
N GLU A 78 19.22 -21.00 -11.08
CA GLU A 78 18.28 -20.78 -12.19
C GLU A 78 16.94 -21.57 -12.07
N ARG A 79 16.75 -22.44 -11.07
CA ARG A 79 15.54 -23.28 -10.92
C ARG A 79 14.97 -23.45 -9.49
N GLY A 80 15.53 -22.88 -8.42
CA GLY A 80 15.02 -23.04 -7.03
C GLY A 80 16.14 -23.07 -5.98
N THR A 81 16.16 -22.32 -4.87
CA THR A 81 15.30 -22.43 -3.69
C THR A 81 14.97 -21.08 -2.98
N TYR A 82 13.70 -20.66 -2.97
CA TYR A 82 13.23 -19.47 -2.25
C TYR A 82 12.33 -19.83 -1.07
N ILE A 83 12.87 -19.82 0.16
CA ILE A 83 12.01 -19.85 1.35
C ILE A 83 11.55 -18.42 1.66
N PHE A 84 10.57 -17.98 0.87
CA PHE A 84 9.62 -16.92 1.19
C PHE A 84 10.15 -15.49 1.39
N ASN A 85 10.01 -14.61 0.39
CA ASN A 85 9.70 -13.19 0.59
C ASN A 85 9.43 -12.40 -0.72
N SER A 86 8.27 -12.54 -1.36
CA SER A 86 7.95 -11.69 -2.52
C SER A 86 7.77 -10.22 -2.14
N ARG A 87 8.32 -9.32 -2.96
CA ARG A 87 8.03 -7.88 -2.91
C ARG A 87 6.52 -7.63 -3.09
N ASP A 88 6.05 -6.46 -2.71
CA ASP A 88 4.63 -6.11 -2.90
C ASP A 88 4.38 -5.75 -4.38
N LEU A 89 3.25 -6.18 -4.94
CA LEU A 89 2.79 -5.76 -6.25
C LEU A 89 2.63 -4.24 -6.26
N CYS A 90 3.07 -3.59 -7.32
CA CYS A 90 2.74 -2.20 -7.58
C CYS A 90 2.65 -1.96 -9.10
N LEU A 91 1.43 -1.93 -9.62
CA LEU A 91 1.13 -1.66 -11.03
C LEU A 91 0.65 -0.22 -11.25
N LEU A 92 1.04 0.71 -10.37
CA LEU A 92 0.57 2.10 -10.40
C LEU A 92 0.89 2.76 -11.75
N ASN A 93 2.12 2.61 -12.24
CA ASN A 93 2.54 3.18 -13.52
C ASN A 93 2.00 2.40 -14.73
N ARG A 94 1.44 1.21 -14.50
CA ARG A 94 0.84 0.34 -15.53
C ARG A 94 -0.67 0.55 -15.66
N LEU A 95 -1.26 1.46 -14.88
CA LEU A 95 -2.69 1.77 -14.97
C LEU A 95 -3.15 2.13 -16.39
N PRO A 96 -2.43 2.98 -17.18
CA PRO A 96 -2.83 3.25 -18.55
C PRO A 96 -2.94 1.99 -19.42
N GLU A 97 -1.95 1.08 -19.33
CA GLU A 97 -1.93 -0.18 -20.06
C GLU A 97 -3.06 -1.12 -19.64
N LEU A 98 -3.36 -1.18 -18.33
CA LEU A 98 -4.45 -1.99 -17.79
C LEU A 98 -5.83 -1.47 -18.22
N ILE A 99 -6.03 -0.15 -18.18
CA ILE A 99 -7.26 0.49 -18.67
C ILE A 99 -7.41 0.22 -20.17
N HIS A 100 -6.33 0.40 -20.95
CA HIS A 100 -6.35 0.11 -22.39
C HIS A 100 -6.65 -1.36 -22.68
N ALA A 101 -6.15 -2.29 -21.86
CA ALA A 101 -6.43 -3.71 -21.98
C ALA A 101 -7.85 -4.11 -21.55
N GLY A 102 -8.66 -3.18 -21.03
CA GLY A 102 -10.06 -3.42 -20.68
C GLY A 102 -10.28 -3.95 -19.27
N ALA A 103 -9.49 -3.52 -18.29
CA ALA A 103 -9.78 -3.73 -16.88
C ALA A 103 -10.96 -2.84 -16.42
N ASP A 104 -12.00 -3.46 -15.89
CA ASP A 104 -13.22 -2.77 -15.41
C ASP A 104 -13.06 -2.33 -13.94
N SER A 105 -12.29 -3.09 -13.16
CA SER A 105 -11.96 -2.73 -11.78
C SER A 105 -10.55 -3.12 -11.37
N ILE A 106 -10.00 -2.36 -10.43
CA ILE A 106 -8.69 -2.61 -9.83
C ILE A 106 -8.83 -2.96 -8.35
N LYS A 107 -7.93 -3.81 -7.88
CA LYS A 107 -7.98 -4.34 -6.52
C LYS A 107 -6.67 -4.16 -5.77
N ILE A 108 -6.81 -3.68 -4.55
CA ILE A 108 -5.72 -3.45 -3.61
C ILE A 108 -5.80 -4.48 -2.48
N GLU A 109 -4.69 -5.13 -2.17
CA GLU A 109 -4.57 -6.06 -1.04
C GLU A 109 -4.40 -5.28 0.29
N GLY A 110 -5.51 -5.12 1.02
CA GLY A 110 -5.56 -4.47 2.32
C GLY A 110 -5.57 -5.41 3.53
N ARG A 111 -5.62 -6.74 3.36
CA ARG A 111 -5.73 -7.66 4.50
C ARG A 111 -4.48 -7.58 5.38
N MET A 112 -4.71 -7.54 6.70
CA MET A 112 -3.66 -7.39 7.71
C MET A 112 -2.80 -6.12 7.54
N LYS A 113 -3.29 -5.13 6.78
CA LYS A 113 -2.66 -3.81 6.65
C LYS A 113 -3.33 -2.81 7.60
N SER A 114 -2.59 -1.79 8.01
CA SER A 114 -3.14 -0.71 8.85
C SER A 114 -4.05 0.21 8.05
N MET A 115 -4.93 0.94 8.73
CA MET A 115 -5.74 1.99 8.10
C MET A 115 -4.88 3.03 7.37
N GLY A 116 -3.72 3.38 7.96
CA GLY A 116 -2.75 4.29 7.35
C GLY A 116 -2.22 3.79 6.01
N TYR A 117 -1.92 2.49 5.91
CA TYR A 117 -1.50 1.88 4.65
C TYR A 117 -2.63 1.90 3.62
N VAL A 118 -3.81 1.38 3.98
CA VAL A 118 -4.92 1.24 3.03
C VAL A 118 -5.37 2.61 2.53
N GLY A 119 -5.56 3.57 3.42
CA GLY A 119 -5.97 4.93 3.06
C GLY A 119 -4.95 5.63 2.15
N ALA A 120 -3.65 5.52 2.45
CA ALA A 120 -2.62 6.13 1.62
C ALA A 120 -2.54 5.50 0.22
N VAL A 121 -2.58 4.16 0.11
CA VAL A 121 -2.54 3.48 -1.19
C VAL A 121 -3.80 3.81 -2.01
N VAL A 122 -5.00 3.69 -1.42
CA VAL A 122 -6.26 3.97 -2.11
C VAL A 122 -6.29 5.40 -2.64
N ARG A 123 -5.85 6.38 -1.83
CA ARG A 123 -5.75 7.78 -2.25
C ARG A 123 -4.87 7.94 -3.50
N VAL A 124 -3.68 7.34 -3.51
CA VAL A 124 -2.74 7.47 -4.64
C VAL A 124 -3.32 6.86 -5.91
N TYR A 125 -3.93 5.67 -5.82
CA TYR A 125 -4.56 5.03 -6.98
C TYR A 125 -5.79 5.82 -7.46
N ARG A 126 -6.59 6.39 -6.55
CA ARG A 126 -7.73 7.22 -6.93
C ARG A 126 -7.27 8.47 -7.68
N ALA A 127 -6.30 9.20 -7.14
CA ALA A 127 -5.71 10.37 -7.79
C ALA A 127 -5.08 10.03 -9.16
N ALA A 128 -4.48 8.85 -9.30
CA ALA A 128 -3.90 8.42 -10.57
C ALA A 128 -4.98 8.13 -11.63
N LEU A 129 -6.08 7.48 -11.23
CA LEU A 129 -7.22 7.25 -12.11
C LEU A 129 -7.91 8.56 -12.50
N ASP A 130 -8.03 9.51 -11.57
CA ASP A 130 -8.61 10.84 -11.84
C ASP A 130 -7.74 11.61 -12.83
N TYR A 131 -6.41 11.61 -12.63
CA TYR A 131 -5.45 12.18 -13.57
C TYR A 131 -5.57 11.56 -14.98
N ILE A 132 -5.60 10.23 -15.09
CA ILE A 132 -5.76 9.55 -16.39
C ILE A 132 -7.08 9.96 -17.06
N SER A 133 -8.18 10.04 -16.29
CA SER A 133 -9.48 10.48 -16.80
C SER A 133 -9.44 11.91 -17.34
N GLU A 134 -8.73 12.81 -16.66
CA GLU A 134 -8.57 14.20 -17.09
C GLU A 134 -7.74 14.30 -18.38
N GLN A 135 -6.65 13.54 -18.51
CA GLN A 135 -5.84 13.50 -19.73
C GLN A 135 -6.65 12.98 -20.93
N LEU A 136 -7.43 11.91 -20.74
CA LEU A 136 -8.32 11.39 -21.78
C LEU A 136 -9.39 12.43 -22.18
N ALA A 137 -9.96 13.15 -21.22
CA ALA A 137 -10.93 14.21 -21.50
C ALA A 137 -10.28 15.40 -22.25
N ALA A 138 -8.98 15.63 -22.07
CA ALA A 138 -8.19 16.62 -22.81
C ALA A 138 -7.82 16.15 -24.23
N GLY A 139 -8.10 14.90 -24.61
CA GLY A 139 -7.84 14.35 -25.94
C GLY A 139 -6.55 13.54 -26.07
N GLU A 140 -5.83 13.30 -24.97
CA GLU A 140 -4.66 12.43 -24.98
C GLU A 140 -5.06 10.98 -25.28
N LEU A 141 -4.20 10.25 -26.00
CA LEU A 141 -4.40 8.82 -26.23
C LEU A 141 -3.93 8.03 -25.02
N ILE A 142 -4.68 7.00 -24.61
CA ILE A 142 -4.36 6.19 -23.42
C ILE A 142 -2.93 5.62 -23.41
N ASN A 143 -2.38 5.32 -24.58
CA ASN A 143 -1.02 4.76 -24.72
C ASN A 143 0.08 5.81 -24.54
N ASP A 144 -0.26 7.10 -24.62
CA ASP A 144 0.66 8.22 -24.46
C ASP A 144 0.63 8.80 -23.04
N ILE A 145 -0.36 8.42 -22.22
CA ILE A 145 -0.50 8.88 -20.84
C ILE A 145 0.54 8.19 -19.96
N SER A 146 1.36 9.00 -19.29
CA SER A 146 2.30 8.56 -18.25
C SER A 146 2.04 9.31 -16.95
N LEU A 147 2.09 8.61 -15.81
CA LEU A 147 1.88 9.25 -14.52
C LEU A 147 3.08 10.16 -14.15
N PRO A 148 2.82 11.37 -13.63
CA PRO A 148 3.85 12.22 -13.06
C PRO A 148 4.65 11.53 -11.94
N GLN A 149 5.93 11.91 -11.81
CA GLN A 149 6.83 11.33 -10.83
C GLN A 149 6.37 11.51 -9.36
N SER A 150 5.52 12.50 -9.08
CA SER A 150 4.91 12.74 -7.77
C SER A 150 4.13 11.52 -7.25
N PHE A 151 3.45 10.77 -8.13
CA PHE A 151 2.75 9.53 -7.78
C PHE A 151 3.72 8.46 -7.27
N LYS A 152 4.87 8.30 -7.96
CA LYS A 152 5.91 7.36 -7.56
C LYS A 152 6.57 7.77 -6.24
N HIS A 153 6.81 9.07 -6.04
CA HIS A 153 7.34 9.57 -4.76
C HIS A 153 6.37 9.29 -3.61
N GLU A 154 5.07 9.51 -3.84
CA GLU A 154 4.04 9.32 -2.82
C GLU A 154 3.84 7.85 -2.45
N ILE A 155 3.75 6.94 -3.43
CA ILE A 155 3.60 5.51 -3.15
C ILE A 155 4.83 4.93 -2.42
N ASN A 156 6.02 5.49 -2.66
CA ASN A 156 7.26 5.05 -2.00
C ASN A 156 7.36 5.50 -0.54
N LYS A 157 6.56 6.48 -0.09
CA LYS A 157 6.48 6.84 1.34
C LYS A 157 5.71 5.82 2.17
N ILE A 158 4.97 4.92 1.52
CA ILE A 158 4.15 3.90 2.16
C ILE A 158 5.05 2.69 2.46
N GLY A 159 5.15 2.31 3.74
CA GLY A 159 5.96 1.16 4.16
C GLY A 159 5.50 -0.14 3.51
N THR A 160 6.37 -0.74 2.70
CA THR A 160 6.13 -2.00 1.96
C THR A 160 7.32 -2.95 2.08
N ARG A 161 7.27 -4.10 1.40
CA ARG A 161 8.38 -5.05 1.27
C ARG A 161 9.12 -4.85 -0.05
N GLY A 162 9.31 -3.60 -0.47
CA GLY A 162 9.76 -3.28 -1.82
C GLY A 162 8.64 -3.50 -2.82
N GLN A 163 8.86 -3.06 -4.06
CA GLN A 163 7.86 -3.13 -5.13
C GLN A 163 8.35 -4.03 -6.28
N THR A 164 7.40 -4.69 -6.92
CA THR A 164 7.58 -5.49 -8.13
C THR A 164 6.33 -5.37 -9.02
N GLU A 165 6.50 -5.49 -10.33
CA GLU A 165 5.40 -5.66 -11.29
C GLU A 165 5.08 -7.14 -11.54
N ASN A 166 5.95 -8.03 -11.05
CA ASN A 166 5.80 -9.48 -11.07
C ASN A 166 5.51 -10.00 -12.48
N PHE A 167 4.48 -10.82 -12.67
CA PHE A 167 4.11 -11.44 -13.95
C PHE A 167 3.74 -10.47 -15.09
N PHE A 168 3.68 -9.15 -14.85
CA PHE A 168 3.10 -8.19 -15.81
C PHE A 168 3.70 -8.30 -17.22
N ASP A 169 5.04 -8.24 -17.33
CA ASP A 169 5.77 -8.37 -18.59
C ASP A 169 6.34 -9.78 -18.82
N ALA A 170 6.77 -10.44 -17.75
CA ALA A 170 7.43 -11.75 -17.80
C ALA A 170 7.31 -12.46 -16.43
N PRO A 171 7.57 -13.78 -16.36
CA PRO A 171 7.64 -14.49 -15.09
C PRO A 171 8.62 -13.83 -14.10
N PRO A 172 8.29 -13.80 -12.78
CA PRO A 172 9.13 -13.17 -11.78
C PRO A 172 10.49 -13.87 -11.64
N SER A 173 11.48 -13.09 -11.25
CA SER A 173 12.87 -13.52 -11.03
C SER A 173 13.30 -13.31 -9.58
N SER A 174 14.56 -13.62 -9.27
CA SER A 174 15.15 -13.34 -7.96
C SER A 174 15.06 -11.86 -7.54
N LYS A 175 14.99 -10.92 -8.51
CA LYS A 175 14.84 -9.47 -8.24
C LYS A 175 13.48 -9.08 -7.66
N ASP A 176 12.48 -9.94 -7.81
CA ASP A 176 11.10 -9.72 -7.37
C ASP A 176 10.85 -10.21 -5.94
N MET A 177 11.91 -10.70 -5.31
CA MET A 177 11.94 -11.13 -3.93
C MET A 177 12.75 -10.16 -3.07
N LEU A 178 12.60 -10.28 -1.76
CA LEU A 178 13.25 -9.46 -0.75
C LEU A 178 13.99 -10.36 0.24
N TYR A 179 15.24 -10.72 -0.05
CA TYR A 179 16.00 -11.65 0.79
C TYR A 179 16.63 -11.00 2.01
N ASP A 180 17.09 -9.74 1.85
CA ASP A 180 17.98 -9.12 2.83
C ASP A 180 17.24 -8.52 4.03
N THR A 181 15.97 -8.14 3.85
CA THR A 181 15.19 -7.44 4.87
C THR A 181 13.74 -7.93 4.92
N MET A 182 13.08 -7.72 6.07
CA MET A 182 11.66 -8.02 6.20
C MET A 182 10.77 -6.95 5.57
N ARG A 183 11.17 -5.69 5.63
CA ARG A 183 10.41 -4.55 5.13
C ARG A 183 11.41 -3.47 4.76
N VAL A 184 11.04 -2.65 3.80
CA VAL A 184 11.73 -1.39 3.56
C VAL A 184 11.38 -0.45 4.71
N ASP A 185 12.32 0.42 5.07
CA ASP A 185 12.09 1.44 6.08
C ASP A 185 10.82 2.23 5.76
N GLN A 186 10.02 2.47 6.79
CA GLN A 186 8.79 3.22 6.68
C GLN A 186 9.06 4.66 7.13
N PRO A 187 9.26 5.62 6.22
CA PRO A 187 9.68 6.96 6.60
C PRO A 187 8.56 7.78 7.25
N TYR A 188 7.31 7.33 7.19
CA TYR A 188 6.15 8.07 7.70
C TYR A 188 5.19 7.18 8.50
N ALA A 189 4.60 7.75 9.55
CA ALA A 189 3.55 7.12 10.32
C ALA A 189 2.25 7.96 10.32
N PRO A 190 1.07 7.32 10.28
CA PRO A 190 -0.20 8.04 10.45
C PRO A 190 -0.28 8.61 11.86
N VAL A 191 -0.56 9.90 12.01
CA VAL A 191 -0.65 10.58 13.31
C VAL A 191 -2.07 10.98 13.69
N GLY A 192 -2.98 11.11 12.73
CA GLY A 192 -4.35 11.54 13.01
C GLY A 192 -5.35 11.08 11.96
N ILE A 193 -6.61 10.95 12.36
CA ILE A 193 -7.75 10.70 11.47
C ILE A 193 -8.78 11.80 11.70
N VAL A 194 -9.24 12.44 10.63
CA VAL A 194 -10.31 13.45 10.70
C VAL A 194 -11.62 12.79 11.12
N ARG A 195 -12.21 13.28 12.22
CA ARG A 195 -13.52 12.87 12.75
C ARG A 195 -14.59 13.95 12.61
N GLY A 196 -14.20 15.22 12.63
CA GLY A 196 -15.06 16.38 12.43
C GLY A 196 -14.38 17.43 11.56
N ARG A 197 -15.17 18.21 10.83
CA ARG A 197 -14.69 19.15 9.80
C ARG A 197 -14.66 20.60 10.29
N GLU A 198 -15.65 20.98 11.08
CA GLU A 198 -15.84 22.34 11.60
C GLU A 198 -16.33 22.25 13.05
N PRO A 199 -15.44 22.36 14.05
CA PRO A 199 -13.98 22.51 13.93
C PRO A 199 -13.28 21.22 13.44
N LEU A 200 -12.00 21.34 13.03
CA LEU A 200 -11.17 20.20 12.61
C LEU A 200 -10.87 19.29 13.80
N LEU A 201 -11.72 18.30 14.02
CA LEU A 201 -11.59 17.31 15.09
C LEU A 201 -10.81 16.11 14.57
N VAL A 202 -9.70 15.79 15.24
CA VAL A 202 -8.76 14.72 14.84
C VAL A 202 -8.64 13.69 15.97
N GLU A 203 -8.84 12.41 15.63
CA GLU A 203 -8.48 11.30 16.50
C GLU A 203 -7.00 10.95 16.30
N VAL A 204 -6.21 11.15 17.34
CA VAL A 204 -4.75 10.97 17.34
C VAL A 204 -4.41 9.47 17.35
N ARG A 205 -3.48 9.07 16.48
CA ARG A 205 -3.03 7.67 16.29
C ARG A 205 -1.57 7.43 16.66
N ASN A 206 -0.76 8.47 16.58
CA ASN A 206 0.62 8.51 17.07
C ASN A 206 0.84 9.86 17.76
N VAL A 207 1.89 9.95 18.58
CA VAL A 207 2.20 11.19 19.32
C VAL A 207 2.26 12.38 18.35
N LEU A 208 1.52 13.42 18.71
CA LEU A 208 1.45 14.70 18.00
C LEU A 208 1.79 15.83 18.97
N GLU A 209 2.65 16.74 18.56
CA GLU A 209 3.10 17.87 19.36
C GLU A 209 2.87 19.19 18.61
N THR A 210 2.66 20.27 19.34
CA THR A 210 2.63 21.62 18.75
C THR A 210 3.99 21.90 18.10
N GLY A 211 3.98 22.46 16.88
CA GLY A 211 5.17 22.67 16.06
C GLY A 211 5.55 21.48 15.17
N ASP A 212 4.87 20.34 15.26
CA ASP A 212 5.12 19.22 14.35
C ASP A 212 4.75 19.58 12.91
N GLN A 213 5.63 19.24 11.96
CA GLN A 213 5.27 19.19 10.54
C GLN A 213 4.54 17.88 10.22
N ILE A 214 3.34 18.00 9.68
CA ILE A 214 2.47 16.89 9.27
C ILE A 214 2.00 17.07 7.83
N GLU A 215 1.61 15.96 7.21
CA GLU A 215 1.06 15.90 5.86
C GLU A 215 -0.42 15.49 5.95
N TYR A 216 -1.32 16.34 5.45
CA TYR A 216 -2.72 16.03 5.25
C TYR A 216 -2.92 15.30 3.92
N LEU A 217 -3.41 14.06 3.99
CA LEU A 217 -3.67 13.22 2.84
C LEU A 217 -5.07 13.51 2.27
N GLY A 218 -5.19 14.62 1.52
CA GLY A 218 -6.41 15.01 0.78
C GLY A 218 -6.62 14.21 -0.52
N ARG A 219 -7.47 14.68 -1.44
CA ARG A 219 -7.68 13.99 -2.74
C ARG A 219 -6.57 14.23 -3.76
N GLU A 220 -5.94 15.39 -3.69
CA GLU A 220 -4.85 15.77 -4.59
C GLU A 220 -3.70 14.76 -4.55
N PRO A 221 -2.92 14.58 -5.64
CA PRO A 221 -1.77 13.67 -5.65
C PRO A 221 -0.76 14.02 -4.55
N GLU A 222 -0.45 15.31 -4.40
CA GLU A 222 0.49 15.82 -3.42
C GLU A 222 -0.20 16.13 -2.07
N PRO A 223 0.33 15.63 -0.95
CA PRO A 223 -0.19 15.97 0.36
C PRO A 223 0.01 17.45 0.70
N LEU A 224 -0.95 18.04 1.43
CA LEU A 224 -0.76 19.37 2.02
C LEU A 224 0.14 19.26 3.25
N VAL A 225 1.34 19.81 3.17
CA VAL A 225 2.25 19.95 4.33
C VAL A 225 1.76 21.10 5.20
N CYS A 226 1.62 20.87 6.49
CA CYS A 226 1.24 21.90 7.46
C CYS A 226 1.92 21.69 8.82
N THR A 227 2.02 22.76 9.59
CA THR A 227 2.54 22.78 10.96
C THR A 227 1.38 22.75 11.93
N VAL A 228 1.48 21.95 13.00
CA VAL A 228 0.52 21.98 14.11
C VAL A 228 0.70 23.29 14.89
N VAL A 229 -0.29 24.18 14.84
CA VAL A 229 -0.25 25.49 15.51
C VAL A 229 -0.76 25.38 16.93
N SER A 230 -1.88 24.69 17.12
CA SER A 230 -2.49 24.48 18.43
C SER A 230 -3.30 23.18 18.44
N MET A 231 -3.47 22.62 19.64
CA MET A 231 -4.36 21.50 19.89
C MET A 231 -5.18 21.78 21.15
N THR A 232 -6.47 21.51 21.08
CA THR A 232 -7.40 21.70 22.20
C THR A 232 -8.26 20.46 22.37
N LYS A 233 -8.52 20.01 23.60
CA LYS A 233 -9.51 18.97 23.87
C LYS A 233 -10.93 19.47 23.55
N GLU A 234 -11.88 18.54 23.49
CA GLU A 234 -13.31 18.86 23.28
C GLU A 234 -13.89 19.74 24.41
N ASP A 235 -13.31 19.72 25.61
CA ASP A 235 -13.69 20.56 26.76
C ASP A 235 -13.05 21.96 26.76
N GLY A 236 -12.18 22.27 25.79
CA GLY A 236 -11.49 23.55 25.67
C GLY A 236 -10.10 23.61 26.30
N GLU A 237 -9.59 22.54 26.93
CA GLU A 237 -8.25 22.53 27.49
C GLU A 237 -7.16 22.46 26.39
N ALA A 238 -6.22 23.41 26.40
CA ALA A 238 -5.10 23.43 25.46
C ALA A 238 -4.05 22.34 25.77
N LEU A 239 -3.50 21.71 24.73
CA LEU A 239 -2.52 20.64 24.82
C LEU A 239 -1.27 20.96 23.99
N ALA A 240 -0.09 20.89 24.62
CA ALA A 240 1.17 20.94 23.88
C ALA A 240 1.47 19.59 23.17
N ARG A 241 0.98 18.48 23.74
CA ARG A 241 1.21 17.11 23.26
C ARG A 241 -0.06 16.28 23.39
N ALA A 242 -0.41 15.55 22.33
CA ALA A 242 -1.49 14.58 22.29
C ALA A 242 -0.95 13.16 22.05
N ASN A 243 -1.54 12.19 22.75
CA ASN A 243 -1.18 10.78 22.68
C ASN A 243 -2.23 9.96 21.89
N PRO A 244 -1.88 8.75 21.43
CA PRO A 244 -2.83 7.88 20.74
C PRO A 244 -4.14 7.70 21.52
N GLY A 245 -5.27 7.85 20.83
CA GLY A 245 -6.62 7.76 21.39
C GLY A 245 -7.21 9.10 21.83
N ASN A 246 -6.42 10.17 21.95
CA ASN A 246 -6.96 11.50 22.20
C ASN A 246 -7.77 12.00 20.99
N ARG A 247 -8.81 12.79 21.27
CA ARG A 247 -9.52 13.60 20.27
C ARG A 247 -9.21 15.05 20.54
N VAL A 248 -8.68 15.73 19.52
CA VAL A 248 -8.27 17.13 19.63
C VAL A 248 -8.86 17.93 18.48
N VAL A 249 -9.30 19.15 18.79
CA VAL A 249 -9.47 20.20 17.80
C VAL A 249 -8.08 20.68 17.40
N LEU A 250 -7.76 20.55 16.12
CA LEU A 250 -6.43 20.80 15.57
C LEU A 250 -6.45 22.08 14.73
N GLU A 251 -5.54 23.01 15.01
CA GLU A 251 -5.26 24.15 14.14
C GLU A 251 -3.93 23.95 13.42
N THR A 252 -3.90 24.25 12.13
CA THR A 252 -2.72 24.05 11.27
C THR A 252 -2.37 25.31 10.47
N ASP A 253 -1.09 25.44 10.12
CA ASP A 253 -0.58 26.44 9.17
C ASP A 253 0.22 25.77 8.03
N PRO A 254 -0.20 25.90 6.76
CA PRO A 254 -1.47 26.49 6.33
C PRO A 254 -2.68 25.74 6.88
N THR A 255 -3.80 26.46 7.00
CA THR A 255 -5.07 25.87 7.43
C THR A 255 -5.55 24.84 6.41
N VAL A 256 -5.85 23.62 6.87
CA VAL A 256 -6.52 22.61 6.03
C VAL A 256 -7.94 23.09 5.74
N ARG A 257 -8.17 23.56 4.51
CA ARG A 257 -9.49 24.02 4.07
C ARG A 257 -10.35 22.82 3.69
N GLN A 258 -11.60 22.81 4.14
CA GLN A 258 -12.60 21.78 3.81
C GLN A 258 -12.12 20.33 4.03
N PRO A 259 -11.59 19.98 5.22
CA PRO A 259 -11.08 18.64 5.50
C PRO A 259 -12.17 17.59 5.23
N GLU A 260 -11.80 16.44 4.68
CA GLU A 260 -12.72 15.33 4.45
C GLU A 260 -12.77 14.41 5.66
N GLN A 261 -13.95 13.89 5.97
CA GLN A 261 -14.11 12.94 7.06
C GLN A 261 -13.32 11.67 6.75
N TYR A 262 -12.62 11.15 7.76
CA TYR A 262 -11.75 9.98 7.67
C TYR A 262 -10.44 10.16 6.89
N SER A 263 -10.15 11.36 6.37
CA SER A 263 -8.82 11.69 5.87
C SER A 263 -7.75 11.53 6.95
N ILE A 264 -6.53 11.24 6.51
CA ILE A 264 -5.43 10.84 7.38
C ILE A 264 -4.39 11.97 7.40
N PHE A 265 -3.89 12.26 8.60
CA PHE A 265 -2.64 12.99 8.76
C PHE A 265 -1.50 11.98 8.98
N ARG A 266 -0.34 12.26 8.41
CA ARG A 266 0.89 11.51 8.69
C ARG A 266 2.05 12.44 9.02
N LYS A 267 3.06 11.89 9.68
CA LYS A 267 4.29 12.59 10.05
C LYS A 267 5.49 11.76 9.66
N ARG A 268 6.58 12.41 9.27
CA ARG A 268 7.86 11.74 9.03
C ARG A 268 8.41 11.21 10.37
N LEU A 269 8.82 9.95 10.40
CA LEU A 269 9.50 9.37 11.56
C LEU A 269 10.90 9.99 11.69
N LYS A 270 11.29 10.31 12.92
CA LYS A 270 12.63 10.80 13.28
C LYS A 270 13.60 9.63 13.36
#